data_AF-A0A6L7SR98-F1
#
_entry.id   AF-A0A6L7SR98-F1
#
_cell.length_a   1.000
_cell.length_b   1.000
_cell.length_c   1.000
_cell.angle_alpha   90.00
_cell.angle_beta   90.00
_cell.angle_gamma   90.00
#
_symmetry.space_group_name_H-M   'P 1'
#
loop_
_entity.id
_entity.type
_entity.pdbx_description
1 polymer ?
#
loop_
_entity_poly.entity_id
_entity_poly.type
_entity_poly.pdbx_seq_one_letter_code
_entity_poly.pdbx_strand_id
1 'polypeptide(L)' 'YEVLIQTTRQHFVERNTINGYVRRIRKKFKEVDPSFSMIQTVFGVGYRWHH' A
#
# COMPACT_ATOMS: atom_id res chain seq x y z
N TYR A 1 24.21 -17.89 6.46
CA TYR A 1 22.78 -18.00 6.82
C TYR A 1 22.01 -16.69 6.61
N GLU A 2 22.56 -15.51 6.92
CA GLU A 2 21.86 -14.22 6.73
C GLU A 2 21.57 -13.84 5.26
N VAL A 3 22.44 -14.23 4.33
CA VAL A 3 22.31 -13.90 2.90
C VAL A 3 21.10 -14.59 2.25
N LEU A 4 20.74 -15.80 2.69
CA LEU A 4 19.55 -16.52 2.21
C LEU A 4 18.24 -15.91 2.73
N ILE A 5 18.26 -15.30 3.93
CA ILE A 5 17.09 -14.60 4.49
C ILE A 5 16.77 -13.34 3.66
N GLN A 6 17.76 -12.70 3.04
CA GLN A 6 17.54 -11.54 2.18
C GLN A 6 16.87 -11.90 0.85
N THR A 7 17.16 -13.06 0.25
CA THR A 7 16.53 -13.51 -1.00
C THR A 7 15.11 -14.05 -0.80
N THR A 8 14.73 -14.52 0.40
CA THR A 8 13.34 -14.90 0.72
C THR A 8 12.49 -13.78 1.32
N ARG A 9 13.05 -12.57 1.52
CA ARG A 9 12.33 -11.39 2.07
C ARG A 9 11.37 -10.70 1.09
N GLN A 10 10.91 -11.43 0.07
CA GLN A 10 9.92 -10.97 -0.91
C GLN A 10 8.72 -10.30 -0.23
N HIS A 11 8.14 -10.93 0.79
CA HIS A 11 6.98 -10.39 1.51
C HIS A 11 7.21 -9.04 2.20
N PHE A 12 8.43 -8.72 2.65
CA PHE A 12 8.70 -7.41 3.28
C PHE A 12 8.88 -6.31 2.24
N VAL A 13 9.55 -6.64 1.12
CA VAL A 13 9.72 -5.73 -0.01
C VAL A 13 8.37 -5.44 -0.68
N GLU A 14 7.55 -6.47 -0.92
CA GLU A 14 6.20 -6.34 -1.50
C GLU A 14 5.27 -5.48 -0.63
N ARG A 15 5.32 -5.62 0.70
CA ARG A 15 4.54 -4.75 1.61
C ARG A 15 4.92 -3.27 1.49
N ASN A 16 6.21 -2.97 1.35
CA ASN A 16 6.66 -1.60 1.12
C ASN A 16 6.22 -1.07 -0.25
N THR A 17 6.23 -1.95 -1.26
CA THR A 17 5.75 -1.65 -2.61
C THR A 17 4.26 -1.33 -2.65
N ILE A 18 3.41 -2.14 -2.01
CA ILE A 18 1.94 -1.92 -1.94
C ILE A 18 1.61 -0.58 -1.30
N ASN A 19 2.25 -0.24 -0.17
CA ASN A 19 2.06 1.04 0.50
C ASN A 19 2.40 2.22 -0.42
N GLY A 20 3.49 2.09 -1.20
CA GLY A 20 3.90 3.07 -2.20
C GLY A 20 2.85 3.27 -3.30
N TYR A 21 2.32 2.17 -3.85
CA TYR A 21 1.28 2.24 -4.87
C TYR A 21 -0.02 2.84 -4.34
N VAL A 22 -0.48 2.44 -3.16
CA VAL A 22 -1.70 3.00 -2.55
C VAL A 22 -1.56 4.51 -2.31
N ARG A 23 -0.37 4.97 -1.87
CA ARG A 23 -0.09 6.40 -1.73
C ARG A 23 -0.17 7.14 -3.06
N ARG A 24 0.40 6.58 -4.14
CA ARG A 24 0.35 7.18 -5.49
C ARG A 24 -1.09 7.25 -6.02
N ILE A 25 -1.88 6.21 -5.81
CA ILE A 25 -3.29 6.16 -6.22
C ILE A 25 -4.09 7.23 -5.48
N ARG A 26 -3.99 7.30 -4.14
CA ARG A 26 -4.66 8.34 -3.34
C ARG A 26 -4.28 9.76 -3.80
N LYS A 27 -3.01 9.98 -4.16
CA LYS A 27 -2.55 11.29 -4.66
C LYS A 27 -3.26 11.67 -5.96
N LYS A 28 -3.32 10.77 -6.94
CA LYS A 28 -4.00 11.01 -8.22
C LYS A 28 -5.50 11.29 -8.04
N PHE A 29 -6.16 10.58 -7.14
CA PHE A 29 -7.57 10.87 -6.84
C PHE A 29 -7.75 12.22 -6.15
N LYS A 30 -6.84 12.58 -5.22
CA LYS A 30 -6.87 13.90 -4.57
C LYS A 30 -6.61 15.07 -5.50
N GLU A 31 -5.90 14.85 -6.61
CA GLU A 31 -5.70 15.87 -7.65
C GLU A 31 -7.01 16.20 -8.38
N VAL A 32 -7.93 15.25 -8.50
CA VAL A 32 -9.24 15.43 -9.15
C VAL A 32 -10.31 15.80 -8.12
N ASP A 33 -10.29 15.17 -6.95
CA ASP A 33 -11.23 15.35 -5.84
C ASP A 33 -10.46 15.48 -4.51
N PRO A 34 -10.27 16.71 -3.99
CA PRO A 34 -9.59 16.94 -2.71
C PRO A 34 -10.25 16.22 -1.51
N SER A 35 -11.54 15.89 -1.60
CA SER A 35 -12.31 15.21 -0.54
C SER A 35 -12.22 13.68 -0.60
N PHE A 36 -11.49 13.12 -1.57
CA PHE A 36 -11.37 11.69 -1.78
C PHE A 36 -10.88 10.94 -0.53
N SER A 37 -11.72 10.02 -0.04
CA SER A 37 -11.46 9.18 1.14
C SER A 37 -11.87 7.72 0.98
N MET A 38 -12.15 7.27 -0.26
CA MET A 38 -12.69 5.92 -0.54
C MET A 38 -11.70 4.78 -0.26
N ILE A 39 -10.39 5.00 -0.36
CA ILE A 39 -9.39 3.97 -0.02
C ILE A 39 -9.07 4.05 1.47
N GLN A 40 -9.61 3.14 2.26
CA GLN A 40 -9.40 3.05 3.71
C GLN A 40 -8.31 2.02 4.05
N THR A 41 -7.53 2.31 5.08
CA THR A 41 -6.55 1.35 5.62
C THR A 41 -7.23 0.52 6.71
N VAL A 42 -7.21 -0.80 6.56
CA VAL A 42 -7.74 -1.76 7.55
C VAL A 42 -6.57 -2.44 8.23
N PHE A 43 -6.35 -2.12 9.50
CA PHE A 43 -5.25 -2.68 10.28
C PHE A 43 -5.34 -4.21 10.34
N GLY A 44 -4.22 -4.90 10.05
CA GLY A 44 -4.15 -6.35 10.04
C GLY A 44 -4.67 -7.04 8.77
N VAL A 45 -5.36 -6.33 7.87
CA VAL A 45 -5.96 -6.89 6.66
C VAL A 45 -5.41 -6.26 5.37
N GLY A 46 -5.20 -4.94 5.35
CA GLY A 46 -4.69 -4.22 4.18
C GLY A 46 -5.52 -2.98 3.84
N TYR A 47 -6.07 -2.92 2.64
CA TYR A 47 -6.80 -1.77 2.12
C TYR A 47 -8.20 -2.18 1.65
N ARG A 48 -9.18 -1.31 1.91
CA ARG A 48 -10.58 -1.52 1.50
C ARG A 48 -11.08 -0.33 0.71
N TRP A 49 -11.88 -0.60 -0.31
CA TRP A 49 -12.68 0.41 -1.00
C TRP A 49 -13.99 0.65 -0.24
N HIS A 50 -14.25 1.90 0.12
CA HIS A 50 -15.51 2.36 0.68
C HIS A 50 -16.26 3.11 -0.42
N HIS A 51 -17.43 2.61 -0.80
CA HIS A 51 -18.31 3.31 -1.73
C HIS A 51 -19.01 4.49 -1.06
#